data_AF-A0A382L178-F1
#
_entry.id   AF-A0A382L178-F1
#
_cell.length_a   1.000
_cell.length_b   1.000
_cell.length_c   1.000
_cell.angle_alpha   90.00
_cell.angle_beta   90.00
_cell.angle_gamma   90.00
#
_symmetry.space_group_name_H-M   'P 1'
#
loop_
_entity.id
_entity.type
_entity.pdbx_description
1 polymer ?
#
loop_
_entity_poly.entity_id
_entity_poly.type
_entity_poly.pdbx_seq_one_letter_code
_entity_poly.pdbx_strand_id
1 'polypeptide(L)'
;VGDKDWITAAETCECAMAYLLVGDRPMAERLFAWAQTLRSPDGRYLTGIAYPQEVSFPDDEHTTYTAAAVILAADALSGASPASGLFVDHRDLPEIIDVEIASGIDSKVDVRIRDLD
;
A
#
# COMPACT_ATOMS: atom_id res chain seq x y z
N VAL A 1 -3.85 4.88 15.72
CA VAL A 1 -4.47 5.70 14.66
C VAL A 1 -5.94 5.85 15.06
N GLY A 2 -6.36 7.00 15.57
CA GLY A 2 -7.72 7.15 16.12
C GLY A 2 -8.02 8.49 16.79
N ASP A 3 -6.99 9.22 17.24
CA ASP A 3 -7.18 10.47 18.01
C ASP A 3 -6.74 11.74 17.26
N LYS A 4 -6.38 11.65 15.97
CA LYS A 4 -5.92 12.80 15.19
C LYS A 4 -6.58 12.77 13.81
N ASP A 5 -7.20 13.88 13.43
CA ASP A 5 -7.75 14.10 12.09
C ASP A 5 -6.61 14.48 11.14
N TRP A 6 -5.74 13.53 10.82
CA TRP A 6 -4.62 13.73 9.90
C TRP A 6 -4.73 12.77 8.73
N ILE A 7 -4.30 13.24 7.56
CA ILE A 7 -4.20 12.46 6.34
C ILE A 7 -2.72 12.26 6.01
N THR A 8 -2.35 11.09 5.50
CA THR A 8 -0.99 10.83 5.05
C THR A 8 -0.95 10.50 3.56
N ALA A 9 0.16 10.86 2.90
CA ALA A 9 0.37 10.48 1.50
C ALA A 9 0.45 8.94 1.36
N ALA A 10 1.11 8.28 2.32
CA ALA A 10 1.27 6.82 2.31
C ALA A 10 -0.08 6.09 2.39
N GLU A 11 -0.89 6.37 3.43
CA GLU A 11 -2.20 5.72 3.61
C GLU A 11 -3.16 6.06 2.46
N THR A 12 -3.06 7.25 1.87
CA THR A 12 -3.84 7.63 0.69
C THR A 12 -3.46 6.78 -0.53
N CYS A 13 -2.16 6.54 -0.76
CA CYS A 13 -1.67 5.67 -1.83
C CYS A 13 -2.03 4.19 -1.60
N GLU A 14 -1.94 3.70 -0.37
CA GLU A 14 -2.38 2.35 0.00
C GLU A 14 -3.89 2.18 -0.23
N CYS A 15 -4.69 3.17 0.14
CA CYS A 15 -6.12 3.21 -0.14
C CYS A 15 -6.39 3.21 -1.66
N ALA A 16 -5.61 3.97 -2.45
CA ALA A 16 -5.72 3.97 -3.91
C ALA A 16 -5.47 2.56 -4.50
N MET A 17 -4.43 1.86 -4.03
CA MET A 17 -4.17 0.47 -4.45
C MET A 17 -5.31 -0.48 -4.04
N ALA A 18 -5.90 -0.30 -2.86
CA ALA A 18 -7.06 -1.08 -2.44
C ALA A 18 -8.28 -0.86 -3.36
N TYR A 19 -8.52 0.38 -3.81
CA TYR A 19 -9.57 0.67 -4.79
C TYR A 19 -9.28 0.06 -6.17
N LEU A 20 -8.02 0.03 -6.60
CA LEU A 20 -7.63 -0.69 -7.82
C LEU A 20 -7.93 -2.19 -7.72
N LEU A 21 -7.59 -2.80 -6.59
CA LEU A 21 -7.83 -4.23 -6.34
C LEU A 21 -9.31 -4.61 -6.49
N VAL A 22 -10.22 -3.77 -6.01
CA VAL A 22 -11.67 -4.01 -6.12
C VAL A 22 -12.28 -3.54 -7.45
N GLY A 23 -11.46 -3.03 -8.36
CA GLY A 23 -11.87 -2.61 -9.72
C GLY A 23 -12.36 -1.17 -9.85
N ASP A 24 -12.33 -0.36 -8.79
CA ASP A 24 -12.72 1.06 -8.83
C ASP A 24 -11.51 1.96 -9.17
N ARG A 25 -11.08 1.86 -10.43
CA ARG A 25 -9.97 2.66 -10.97
C ARG A 25 -10.21 4.18 -10.87
N PRO A 26 -11.41 4.73 -11.18
CA PRO A 26 -11.63 6.16 -11.07
C PRO A 26 -11.41 6.72 -9.66
N MET A 27 -11.80 5.97 -8.60
CA MET A 27 -11.52 6.39 -7.23
C MET A 27 -10.02 6.31 -6.92
N ALA A 28 -9.34 5.24 -7.34
CA ALA A 28 -7.90 5.11 -7.14
C ALA A 28 -7.09 6.26 -7.77
N GLU A 29 -7.41 6.63 -9.01
CA GLU A 29 -6.78 7.74 -9.71
C GLU A 29 -7.01 9.07 -8.98
N ARG A 30 -8.20 9.27 -8.42
CA ARG A 30 -8.53 10.47 -7.64
C ARG A 30 -7.72 10.54 -6.34
N LEU A 31 -7.65 9.44 -5.58
CA LEU A 31 -6.87 9.37 -4.36
C LEU A 31 -5.38 9.59 -4.65
N PHE A 32 -4.86 8.98 -5.70
CA PHE A 32 -3.47 9.19 -6.12
C PHE A 32 -3.22 10.66 -6.51
N ALA A 33 -4.13 11.28 -7.26
CA ALA A 33 -4.04 12.71 -7.58
C ALA A 33 -4.05 13.61 -6.33
N TRP A 34 -4.80 13.25 -5.27
CA TRP A 34 -4.73 13.96 -3.99
C TRP A 34 -3.40 13.72 -3.27
N ALA A 35 -2.84 12.51 -3.29
CA ALA A 35 -1.52 12.27 -2.72
C ALA A 35 -0.43 13.14 -3.37
N GLN A 36 -0.59 13.50 -4.65
CA GLN A 36 0.33 14.41 -5.35
C GLN A 36 0.36 15.83 -4.76
N THR A 37 -0.67 16.28 -4.03
CA THR A 37 -0.66 17.61 -3.40
C THR A 37 0.32 17.71 -2.23
N LEU A 38 0.79 16.57 -1.71
CA LEU A 38 1.78 16.46 -0.64
C LEU A 38 3.22 16.41 -1.18
N ARG A 39 3.42 16.53 -2.50
CA ARG A 39 4.74 16.51 -3.13
C ARG A 39 5.43 17.87 -3.02
N SER A 40 6.62 17.87 -2.42
CA SER A 40 7.52 19.03 -2.34
C SER A 40 8.17 19.34 -3.71
N PRO A 41 8.61 20.59 -3.95
CA PRO A 41 9.25 20.98 -5.22
C PRO A 41 10.51 20.19 -5.57
N ASP A 42 11.22 19.69 -4.57
CA ASP A 42 12.40 18.83 -4.73
C ASP A 42 12.04 17.35 -4.98
N GLY A 43 10.75 17.04 -5.05
CA GLY A 43 10.21 15.73 -5.38
C GLY A 43 9.96 14.80 -4.20
N ARG A 44 10.32 15.19 -2.97
CA ARG A 44 9.98 14.44 -1.75
C ARG A 44 8.47 14.56 -1.46
N TYR A 45 7.95 13.69 -0.60
CA TYR A 45 6.56 13.76 -0.14
C TYR A 45 6.50 14.02 1.35
N LEU A 46 5.69 15.01 1.73
CA LEU A 46 5.35 15.23 3.13
C LEU A 46 4.58 14.02 3.63
N THR A 47 4.88 13.60 4.86
CA THR A 47 4.28 12.41 5.46
C THR A 47 2.77 12.57 5.61
N GLY A 48 2.32 13.69 6.18
CA GLY A 48 0.92 13.98 6.34
C GLY A 48 0.59 15.41 6.77
N ILE A 49 -0.70 15.73 6.75
CA ILE A 49 -1.27 17.01 7.18
C ILE A 49 -2.35 16.73 8.22
N ALA A 50 -2.28 17.44 9.35
CA ALA A 50 -3.31 17.48 10.35
C ALA A 50 -4.35 18.56 10.03
N TYR A 51 -5.62 18.19 10.05
CA TYR A 51 -6.79 19.04 9.87
C TYR A 51 -7.50 19.30 11.20
N PRO A 52 -8.21 20.43 11.33
CA PRO A 52 -8.40 21.49 10.35
C PRO A 52 -7.26 22.52 10.28
N GLN A 53 -6.18 22.36 11.04
CA GLN A 53 -5.11 23.36 11.12
C GLN A 53 -4.23 23.44 9.86
N GLU A 54 -4.31 22.44 8.98
CA GLU A 54 -3.54 22.36 7.73
C GLU A 54 -2.03 22.45 7.97
N VAL A 55 -1.56 21.83 9.05
CA VAL A 55 -0.14 21.77 9.41
C VAL A 55 0.43 20.39 9.15
N SER A 56 1.72 20.34 8.81
CA SER A 56 2.47 19.09 8.69
C SER A 56 2.40 18.30 10.00
N PHE A 57 2.16 17.00 9.90
CA PHE A 57 2.26 16.10 11.04
C PHE A 57 2.70 14.70 10.59
N PRO A 58 3.81 14.15 11.13
CA PRO A 58 4.83 14.84 11.94
C PRO A 58 5.46 16.06 11.22
N ASP A 59 6.01 17.00 12.01
CA ASP A 59 6.45 18.31 11.50
C ASP A 59 7.54 18.18 10.42
N ASP A 60 7.24 18.73 9.24
CA ASP A 60 8.04 18.74 8.00
C ASP A 60 8.67 17.36 7.64
N GLU A 61 8.05 16.27 8.09
CA GLU A 61 8.63 14.95 7.97
C GLU A 61 8.44 14.39 6.57
N HIS A 62 9.52 13.87 5.98
CA HIS A 62 9.52 13.21 4.69
C HIS A 62 10.15 11.83 4.84
N THR A 63 9.31 10.78 4.92
CA THR A 63 9.82 9.41 5.09
C THR A 63 10.06 8.70 3.76
N THR A 64 11.02 7.77 3.75
CA THR A 64 11.25 6.88 2.62
C THR A 64 10.08 5.93 2.38
N TYR A 65 9.37 5.54 3.45
CA TYR A 65 8.15 4.74 3.35
C TYR A 65 7.04 5.46 2.58
N THR A 66 6.81 6.74 2.86
CA THR A 66 5.86 7.56 2.09
C THR A 66 6.24 7.60 0.61
N ALA A 67 7.51 7.85 0.29
CA ALA A 67 7.98 7.85 -1.09
C ALA A 67 7.80 6.46 -1.77
N ALA A 68 8.05 5.38 -1.04
CA ALA A 68 7.86 4.02 -1.53
C ALA A 68 6.38 3.73 -1.86
N ALA A 69 5.45 4.08 -0.96
CA ALA A 69 4.01 3.90 -1.18
C ALA A 69 3.52 4.64 -2.43
N VAL A 70 4.02 5.87 -2.67
CA VAL A 70 3.72 6.63 -3.89
C VAL A 70 4.23 5.91 -5.14
N ILE A 71 5.46 5.41 -5.14
CA ILE A 71 6.04 4.70 -6.29
C ILE A 71 5.25 3.42 -6.59
N LEU A 72 4.89 2.65 -5.55
CA LEU A 72 4.10 1.43 -5.69
C LEU A 72 2.72 1.72 -6.27
N ALA A 73 2.03 2.76 -5.79
CA ALA A 73 0.73 3.17 -6.32
C ALA A 73 0.84 3.65 -7.78
N ALA A 74 1.89 4.40 -8.13
CA ALA A 74 2.14 4.84 -9.49
C ALA A 74 2.37 3.66 -10.44
N ASP A 75 3.17 2.68 -10.01
CA ASP A 75 3.43 1.46 -10.80
C ASP A 75 2.16 0.62 -10.98
N ALA A 76 1.39 0.41 -9.92
CA ALA A 76 0.12 -0.32 -9.97
C ALA A 76 -0.92 0.37 -10.89
N LEU A 77 -0.96 1.71 -10.89
CA LEU A 77 -1.84 2.47 -11.76
C LEU A 77 -1.44 2.38 -13.24
N SER A 78 -0.14 2.49 -13.51
CA SER A 78 0.41 2.59 -14.86
C SER A 78 0.71 1.24 -15.51
N GLY A 79 0.89 0.18 -14.73
CA GLY A 79 1.33 -1.12 -15.25
C GLY A 79 2.76 -1.09 -15.79
N ALA A 80 3.62 -0.18 -15.32
CA ALA A 80 4.91 0.09 -15.95
C ALA A 80 5.96 -1.00 -15.69
N SER A 81 5.85 -1.72 -14.57
CA SER A 81 6.76 -2.80 -14.20
C SER A 81 6.08 -4.19 -14.21
N PRO A 82 6.87 -5.28 -14.34
CA PRO A 82 6.37 -6.65 -14.13
C PRO A 82 5.79 -6.91 -12.74
N ALA A 83 6.08 -6.07 -11.75
CA ALA A 83 5.58 -6.20 -10.38
C ALA A 83 4.34 -5.32 -10.11
N SER A 84 3.83 -4.61 -11.12
CA SER A 84 2.70 -3.68 -10.96
C SER A 84 1.42 -4.34 -10.44
N GLY A 85 1.23 -5.64 -10.68
CA GLY A 85 0.09 -6.41 -10.15
C GLY A 85 0.21 -6.80 -8.68
N LEU A 86 1.38 -6.68 -8.04
CA LEU A 86 1.68 -7.33 -6.76
C LEU A 86 0.68 -7.02 -5.63
N PHE A 87 0.19 -5.77 -5.58
CA PHE A 87 -0.74 -5.32 -4.54
C PHE A 87 -2.18 -5.13 -5.03
N VAL A 88 -2.44 -5.36 -6.32
CA VAL A 88 -3.73 -5.07 -6.98
C VAL A 88 -4.28 -6.24 -7.78
N ASP A 89 -3.57 -7.36 -7.85
CA ASP A 89 -4.02 -8.60 -8.45
C ASP A 89 -3.55 -9.81 -7.63
N HIS A 90 -4.50 -10.53 -7.02
CA HIS A 90 -4.19 -11.71 -6.23
C HIS A 90 -3.94 -12.96 -7.09
N ARG A 91 -4.31 -12.94 -8.37
CA ARG A 91 -4.20 -14.11 -9.27
C ARG A 91 -2.76 -14.39 -9.68
N ASP A 92 -1.92 -13.36 -9.65
CA ASP A 92 -0.48 -13.48 -9.95
C ASP A 92 0.33 -13.94 -8.73
N LEU A 93 -0.31 -14.04 -7.55
CA LEU A 93 0.33 -14.56 -6.35
C LEU A 93 0.19 -16.10 -6.29
N PRO A 94 1.20 -16.80 -5.74
CA PRO A 94 1.09 -18.23 -5.46
C PRO A 94 -0.11 -18.53 -4.56
N GLU A 95 -0.70 -19.71 -4.71
CA GLU A 95 -1.76 -20.19 -3.83
C GLU A 95 -1.31 -20.24 -2.36
N ILE A 96 -2.28 -20.09 -1.46
CA ILE A 96 -2.05 -20.13 -0.01
C ILE A 96 -1.47 -21.50 0.34
N ILE A 97 -0.30 -21.47 0.98
CA ILE A 97 0.36 -22.65 1.52
C ILE A 97 -0.19 -22.90 2.92
N ASP A 98 -0.80 -24.07 3.13
CA ASP A 98 -1.17 -24.54 4.46
C ASP A 98 0.10 -25.07 5.16
N VAL A 99 0.51 -24.42 6.26
CA VAL A 99 1.63 -24.87 7.10
C VAL A 99 1.06 -25.67 8.27
N GLU A 100 1.08 -26.99 8.17
CA GLU A 100 0.75 -27.85 9.31
C GLU A 100 1.90 -27.82 10.33
N ILE A 101 1.68 -27.18 11.48
CA ILE A 101 2.62 -27.28 12.61
C ILE A 101 2.41 -28.65 13.26
N ALA A 102 3.18 -29.64 12.83
CA ALA A 102 3.21 -30.94 13.49
C ALA A 102 3.70 -30.77 14.94
N SER A 103 2.83 -30.99 15.92
CA SER A 103 3.19 -30.92 17.34
C SER A 103 4.07 -32.12 17.74
N GLY A 104 5.39 -31.99 17.61
CA GLY A 104 6.37 -32.99 18.05
C GLY A 104 7.80 -32.43 18.04
N ILE A 105 8.64 -32.86 18.99
CA ILE A 105 9.97 -32.30 19.31
C ILE A 105 11.01 -32.45 18.17
N ASP A 106 10.63 -33.03 17.02
CA ASP A 106 11.46 -33.17 15.81
C ASP A 106 10.66 -32.84 14.53
N SER A 107 9.94 -31.72 14.54
CA SER A 107 8.97 -31.37 13.49
C SER A 107 9.65 -30.75 12.26
N LYS A 108 9.77 -31.54 11.19
CA LYS A 108 9.89 -31.03 9.82
C LYS A 108 8.61 -30.28 9.45
N VAL A 109 8.75 -29.12 8.80
CA VAL A 109 7.62 -28.38 8.23
C VAL A 109 7.13 -29.14 7.00
N ASP A 110 5.90 -29.66 7.04
CA ASP A 110 5.21 -30.18 5.85
C ASP A 110 4.51 -29.00 5.16
N VAL A 111 4.80 -28.80 3.88
CA VAL A 111 4.32 -27.66 3.08
C VAL A 111 3.37 -28.23 2.04
N ARG A 112 2.07 -27.95 2.17
CA ARG A 112 1.06 -28.36 1.18
C ARG A 112 0.41 -27.13 0.57
N ILE A 113 0.32 -27.12 -0.76
CA ILE A 113 -0.47 -26.13 -1.49
C ILE A 113 -1.93 -26.57 -1.38
N ARG A 114 -2.80 -25.64 -0.99
CA ARG A 114 -4.22 -25.92 -0.80
C ARG A 114 -4.97 -25.52 -2.08
N ASP A 115 -5.46 -26.51 -2.82
CA ASP A 115 -6.36 -26.26 -3.94
C ASP A 115 -7.65 -25.57 -3.41
N LEU A 116 -7.97 -24.39 -3.95
CA LEU A 116 -9.21 -23.67 -3.68
C LEU A 116 -10.21 -24.00 -4.81
N ASP A 117 -11.15 -24.90 -4.54
CA ASP A 117 -12.33 -25.17 -5.40
C ASP A 117 -13.21 -23.92 -5.60
#